data_AF-A0A6A6DR52-F1
#
_entry.id   AF-A0A6A6DR52-F1
#
_cell.length_a   1.000
_cell.length_b   1.000
_cell.length_c   1.000
_cell.angle_alpha   90.00
_cell.angle_beta   90.00
_cell.angle_gamma   90.00
#
_symmetry.space_group_name_H-M   'P 1'
#
loop_
_entity.id
_entity.type
_entity.pdbx_description
1 polymer ?
#
loop_
_entity_poly.entity_id
_entity_poly.type
_entity_poly.pdbx_seq_one_letter_code
_entity_poly.pdbx_strand_id
1 'polypeptide(L)'
;MGDSFSAGPGAGKEYDPNRKSGKCMRRDQAYGPTLQRDAGMIGPEGPGLGKPVFRFSSCTGHTTENLLDFTDPVNNQENQVHDDTTFVTLSIGGNNVLFADVLEICIYRGAIRDIEGKCSEKKIEAYTQMFGKDFHRRYNKVLDLLVTEKFA
;
A
#
# COMPACT_ATOMS: atom_id res chain seq x y z
N MET A 1 6.47 0.42 -0.23
CA MET A 1 5.39 0.92 -1.09
C MET A 1 4.07 0.31 -0.65
N GLY A 2 2.93 0.78 -1.15
CA GLY A 2 1.62 0.19 -0.89
C GLY A 2 0.58 1.11 -0.24
N ASP A 3 -0.56 0.52 0.12
CA ASP A 3 -1.71 1.19 0.71
C ASP A 3 -1.66 1.25 2.26
N SER A 4 -2.83 1.27 2.91
CA SER A 4 -2.97 1.24 4.36
C SER A 4 -2.32 0.02 5.01
N PHE A 5 -2.34 -1.16 4.38
CA PHE A 5 -1.70 -2.36 4.96
C PHE A 5 -0.17 -2.21 5.07
N SER A 6 0.43 -1.34 4.23
CA SER A 6 1.84 -0.97 4.34
C SER A 6 2.09 0.32 5.14
N ALA A 7 1.17 1.30 5.09
CA ALA A 7 1.29 2.54 5.88
C ALA A 7 1.08 2.31 7.39
N GLY A 8 0.31 1.28 7.76
CA GLY A 8 0.07 0.82 9.14
C GLY A 8 -0.75 1.78 10.01
N PRO A 9 -1.91 2.31 9.58
CA PRO A 9 -2.74 3.16 10.44
C PRO A 9 -3.13 2.42 11.72
N GLY A 10 -2.85 3.03 12.89
CA GLY A 10 -3.03 2.42 14.21
C GLY A 10 -1.75 1.80 14.80
N ALA A 11 -0.73 1.51 13.99
CA ALA A 11 0.53 0.92 14.46
C ALA A 11 1.52 1.99 14.98
N GLY A 12 1.23 2.56 16.15
CA GLY A 12 2.13 3.50 16.84
C GLY A 12 1.93 4.97 16.46
N LYS A 13 3.02 5.76 16.51
CA LYS A 13 3.05 7.21 16.25
C LYS A 13 3.16 7.50 14.76
N GLU A 14 2.98 8.77 14.38
CA GLU A 14 3.23 9.21 13.00
C GLU A 14 4.73 9.16 12.65
N TYR A 15 5.06 8.67 11.45
CA TYR A 15 6.44 8.38 11.03
C TYR A 15 7.29 9.63 10.71
N ASP A 16 6.77 10.58 9.93
CA ASP A 16 7.51 11.75 9.42
C ASP A 16 6.64 13.02 9.49
N PRO A 17 6.23 13.48 10.70
CA PRO A 17 5.17 14.50 10.87
C PRO A 17 5.40 15.83 10.13
N ASN A 18 6.66 16.15 9.84
CA ASN A 18 7.05 17.35 9.09
C ASN A 18 7.02 17.16 7.55
N ARG A 19 6.68 15.97 7.03
CA ARG A 19 6.76 15.57 5.60
C ARG A 19 5.47 14.98 5.03
N LYS A 20 4.32 15.30 5.65
CA LYS A 20 2.96 14.89 5.23
C LYS A 20 2.58 13.42 5.50
N SER A 21 3.32 12.64 6.29
CA SER A 21 2.93 11.25 6.65
C SER A 21 1.50 11.13 7.12
N GLY A 22 0.97 12.11 7.85
CA GLY A 22 -0.34 12.08 8.49
C GLY A 22 -1.48 11.99 7.49
N LYS A 23 -1.34 12.59 6.30
CA LYS A 23 -2.30 12.40 5.19
C LYS A 23 -2.30 10.95 4.70
N CYS A 24 -1.11 10.38 4.56
CA CYS A 24 -0.90 8.98 4.19
C CYS A 24 -1.08 8.00 5.37
N MET A 25 -1.36 8.50 6.57
CA MET A 25 -1.38 7.81 7.86
C MET A 25 -0.16 6.92 8.17
N ARG A 26 1.02 7.16 7.57
CA ARG A 26 2.25 6.37 7.80
C ARG A 26 2.65 6.37 9.27
N ARG A 27 2.83 5.18 9.87
CA ARG A 27 3.20 5.03 11.28
C ARG A 27 4.57 4.42 11.52
N ASP A 28 5.14 4.73 12.69
CA ASP A 28 6.48 4.31 13.07
C ASP A 28 6.59 2.82 13.39
N GLN A 29 5.52 2.14 13.80
CA GLN A 29 5.50 0.67 14.03
C GLN A 29 4.88 -0.13 12.88
N ALA A 30 4.57 0.50 11.75
CA ALA A 30 4.20 -0.20 10.52
C ALA A 30 5.30 -1.21 10.09
N TYR A 31 4.93 -2.24 9.32
CA TYR A 31 5.84 -3.38 9.08
C TYR A 31 7.15 -2.95 8.39
N GLY A 32 7.10 -1.99 7.45
CA GLY A 32 8.29 -1.50 6.73
C GLY A 32 9.33 -0.87 7.66
N PRO A 33 8.99 0.19 8.43
CA PRO A 33 9.87 0.75 9.45
C PRO A 33 10.33 -0.25 10.52
N THR A 34 9.52 -1.26 10.84
CA THR A 34 9.91 -2.32 11.79
C THR A 34 10.97 -3.25 11.20
N LEU A 35 10.79 -3.72 9.95
CA LEU A 35 11.83 -4.48 9.23
C LEU A 35 13.13 -3.67 9.09
N GLN A 36 13.05 -2.37 8.76
CA GLN A 36 14.23 -1.52 8.66
C GLN A 36 14.99 -1.39 9.99
N ARG A 37 14.30 -1.41 11.13
CA ARG A 37 14.95 -1.37 12.46
C ARG A 37 15.59 -2.69 12.85
N ASP A 38 15.11 -3.82 12.34
CA ASP A 38 15.55 -5.16 12.74
C ASP A 38 17.08 -5.34 12.69
N ALA A 39 17.65 -6.07 13.65
CA ALA A 39 19.10 -6.25 13.77
C ALA A 39 19.69 -7.16 12.67
N GLY A 40 18.87 -8.07 12.11
CA GLY A 40 19.23 -8.93 10.98
C GLY A 40 19.01 -8.31 9.60
N MET A 41 18.54 -7.06 9.52
CA MET A 41 18.38 -6.35 8.23
C MET A 41 19.75 -6.04 7.62
N ILE A 42 20.11 -6.77 6.56
CA ILE A 42 21.41 -6.69 5.89
C ILE A 42 21.50 -5.39 5.07
N GLY A 43 22.57 -4.62 5.28
CA GLY A 43 22.92 -3.44 4.48
C GLY A 43 23.69 -3.80 3.21
N PRO A 44 23.90 -2.83 2.29
CA PRO A 44 24.66 -3.06 1.05
C PRO A 44 26.14 -3.43 1.30
N GLU A 45 26.67 -3.10 2.48
CA GLU A 45 28.03 -3.48 2.90
C GLU A 45 28.09 -4.87 3.57
N GLY A 46 26.94 -5.52 3.80
CA GLY A 46 26.83 -6.86 4.36
C GLY A 46 26.25 -6.95 5.78
N PRO A 47 26.22 -8.15 6.38
CA PRO A 47 25.61 -8.37 7.70
C PRO A 47 26.33 -7.57 8.81
N GLY A 48 25.58 -6.72 9.52
CA GLY A 48 26.12 -5.86 10.58
C GLY A 48 26.89 -4.62 10.09
N LEU A 49 27.05 -4.45 8.77
CA LEU A 49 27.72 -3.30 8.16
C LEU A 49 26.67 -2.37 7.54
N GLY A 50 26.35 -1.31 8.27
CA GLY A 50 25.32 -0.34 7.91
C GLY A 50 23.89 -0.89 7.95
N LYS A 51 22.94 -0.05 7.52
CA LYS A 51 21.55 -0.40 7.20
C LYS A 51 21.24 0.12 5.80
N PRO A 52 20.38 -0.54 5.02
CA PRO A 52 20.05 -0.06 3.68
C PRO A 52 19.31 1.28 3.73
N VAL A 53 19.41 2.07 2.65
CA VAL A 53 18.67 3.34 2.52
C VAL A 53 17.18 3.04 2.41
N PHE A 54 16.40 3.48 3.39
CA PHE A 54 14.98 3.12 3.50
C PHE A 54 14.06 4.27 3.10
N ARG A 55 13.18 4.01 2.11
CA ARG A 55 12.18 4.94 1.60
C ARG A 55 10.78 4.44 1.93
N PHE A 56 10.05 5.15 2.79
CA PHE A 56 8.70 4.76 3.19
C PHE A 56 7.63 5.56 2.44
N SER A 57 7.28 5.10 1.24
CA SER A 57 6.36 5.78 0.31
C SER A 57 4.87 5.43 0.49
N SER A 58 4.53 4.43 1.30
CA SER A 58 3.16 3.91 1.42
C SER A 58 2.14 4.96 1.87
N CYS A 59 0.88 4.80 1.47
CA CYS A 59 -0.18 5.78 1.72
C CYS A 59 -1.57 5.15 1.81
N THR A 60 -2.28 5.35 2.93
CA THR A 60 -3.66 4.89 3.13
C THR A 60 -4.59 5.34 2.00
N GLY A 61 -5.42 4.41 1.50
CA GLY A 61 -6.42 4.67 0.45
C GLY A 61 -5.90 4.54 -0.99
N HIS A 62 -4.59 4.40 -1.21
CA HIS A 62 -4.03 4.26 -2.56
C HIS A 62 -4.53 3.01 -3.30
N THR A 63 -4.73 3.17 -4.60
CA THR A 63 -4.97 2.09 -5.56
C THR A 63 -3.71 1.80 -6.40
N THR A 64 -3.76 0.73 -7.20
CA THR A 64 -2.73 0.41 -8.21
C THR A 64 -2.50 1.53 -9.22
N GLU A 65 -3.53 2.35 -9.51
CA GLU A 65 -3.41 3.56 -10.33
C GLU A 65 -2.66 4.68 -9.61
N ASN A 66 -2.96 4.97 -8.33
CA ASN A 66 -2.28 6.04 -7.59
C ASN A 66 -0.77 5.78 -7.45
N LEU A 67 -0.38 4.51 -7.29
CA LEU A 67 1.01 4.09 -7.25
C LEU A 67 1.78 4.49 -8.53
N LEU A 68 1.09 4.51 -9.67
CA LEU A 68 1.59 4.80 -11.02
C LEU A 68 1.16 6.19 -11.54
N ASP A 69 0.64 7.08 -10.69
CA ASP A 69 0.13 8.38 -11.12
C ASP A 69 1.23 9.44 -11.17
N PHE A 70 1.91 9.51 -12.33
CA PHE A 70 2.95 10.50 -12.62
C PHE A 70 2.50 11.97 -12.53
N THR A 71 1.20 12.26 -12.38
CA THR A 71 0.70 13.64 -12.25
C THR A 71 0.72 14.16 -10.81
N ASP A 72 0.78 13.27 -9.80
CA ASP A 72 0.89 13.65 -8.40
C ASP A 72 2.27 13.26 -7.81
N PRO A 73 3.22 14.21 -7.67
CA PRO A 73 4.55 13.94 -7.14
C PRO A 73 4.58 13.67 -5.62
N VAL A 74 3.45 13.70 -4.93
CA VAL A 74 3.31 13.25 -3.53
C VAL A 74 2.80 11.82 -3.45
N ASN A 75 2.00 11.39 -4.43
CA ASN A 75 1.34 10.08 -4.45
C ASN A 75 1.99 9.05 -5.39
N ASN A 76 2.74 9.45 -6.43
CA ASN A 76 3.58 8.52 -7.19
C ASN A 76 4.61 7.88 -6.22
N GLN A 77 4.44 6.58 -5.97
CA GLN A 77 5.37 5.79 -5.15
C GLN A 77 6.47 5.12 -5.98
N GLU A 78 6.26 4.93 -7.28
CA GLU A 78 7.25 4.41 -8.25
C GLU A 78 8.49 5.31 -8.36
N ASN A 79 8.33 6.62 -8.28
CA ASN A 79 9.40 7.63 -8.18
C ASN A 79 10.31 7.47 -6.94
N GLN A 80 10.00 6.52 -6.03
CA GLN A 80 10.86 6.15 -4.91
C GLN A 80 11.62 4.82 -5.15
N VAL A 81 11.48 4.23 -6.34
CA VAL A 81 12.27 3.09 -6.84
C VAL A 81 13.29 3.62 -7.84
N HIS A 82 14.53 3.65 -7.39
CA HIS A 82 15.71 4.13 -8.10
C HIS A 82 16.57 2.94 -8.55
N ASP A 83 17.50 3.17 -9.47
CA ASP A 83 18.40 2.16 -10.05
C ASP A 83 19.31 1.46 -9.00
N ASP A 84 19.46 2.04 -7.80
CA ASP A 84 20.18 1.46 -6.65
C ASP A 84 19.28 0.67 -5.67
N THR A 85 17.99 0.50 -6.00
CA THR A 85 17.00 -0.13 -5.11
C THR A 85 17.08 -1.66 -5.19
N THR A 86 17.63 -2.29 -4.15
CA THR A 86 17.83 -3.75 -4.10
C THR A 86 16.66 -4.55 -3.49
N PHE A 87 15.68 -3.89 -2.87
CA PHE A 87 14.52 -4.56 -2.25
C PHE A 87 13.31 -3.63 -2.14
N VAL A 88 12.12 -4.14 -2.51
CA VAL A 88 10.83 -3.45 -2.35
C VAL A 88 9.84 -4.39 -1.65
N THR A 89 9.06 -3.83 -0.72
CA THR A 89 7.83 -4.45 -0.22
C THR A 89 6.61 -3.65 -0.67
N LEU A 90 5.54 -4.37 -0.98
CA LEU A 90 4.30 -3.82 -1.53
C LEU A 90 3.09 -4.58 -0.95
N SER A 91 2.08 -3.83 -0.49
CA SER A 91 0.72 -4.32 -0.30
C SER A 91 -0.21 -3.33 -1.00
N ILE A 92 -0.96 -3.78 -2.01
CA ILE A 92 -1.79 -2.90 -2.82
C ILE A 92 -2.98 -3.66 -3.40
N GLY A 93 -4.06 -2.94 -3.70
CA GLY A 93 -5.22 -3.47 -4.42
C GLY A 93 -6.46 -3.70 -3.56
N GLY A 94 -6.36 -3.67 -2.22
CA GLY A 94 -7.52 -3.74 -1.33
C GLY A 94 -8.54 -2.62 -1.59
N ASN A 95 -8.05 -1.42 -1.94
CA ASN A 95 -8.89 -0.29 -2.33
C ASN A 95 -9.45 -0.43 -3.75
N ASN A 96 -8.75 -1.10 -4.69
CA ASN A 96 -9.29 -1.39 -6.03
C ASN A 96 -10.49 -2.35 -5.98
N VAL A 97 -10.54 -3.25 -5.00
CA VAL A 97 -11.62 -4.23 -4.81
C VAL A 97 -12.63 -3.80 -3.74
N LEU A 98 -12.68 -2.50 -3.42
CA LEU A 98 -13.67 -1.87 -2.54
C LEU A 98 -13.75 -2.47 -1.12
N PHE A 99 -12.65 -3.02 -0.60
CA PHE A 99 -12.65 -3.73 0.69
C PHE A 99 -13.05 -2.82 1.88
N ALA A 100 -12.72 -1.53 1.81
CA ALA A 100 -13.14 -0.54 2.79
C ALA A 100 -14.67 -0.34 2.78
N ASP A 101 -15.28 -0.16 1.60
CA ASP A 101 -16.74 -0.04 1.44
C ASP A 101 -17.49 -1.28 1.98
N VAL A 102 -16.94 -2.48 1.73
CA VAL A 102 -17.51 -3.75 2.24
C VAL A 102 -17.56 -3.73 3.76
N LEU A 103 -16.46 -3.34 4.43
CA LEU A 103 -16.45 -3.21 5.89
C LEU A 103 -17.37 -2.08 6.38
N GLU A 104 -17.41 -0.95 5.68
CA GLU A 104 -18.26 0.18 6.04
C GLU A 104 -19.75 -0.20 6.02
N ILE A 105 -20.21 -0.85 4.95
CA ILE A 105 -21.62 -1.25 4.78
C ILE A 105 -21.97 -2.46 5.64
N CYS A 106 -21.15 -3.52 5.65
CA CYS A 106 -21.47 -4.77 6.35
C CYS A 106 -21.27 -4.70 7.88
N ILE A 107 -20.33 -3.89 8.38
CA ILE A 107 -19.92 -3.89 9.79
C ILE A 107 -20.23 -2.55 10.47
N TYR A 108 -19.75 -1.43 9.90
CA TYR A 108 -19.75 -0.15 10.62
C TYR A 108 -21.06 0.63 10.52
N ARG A 109 -21.93 0.36 9.53
CA ARG A 109 -23.20 1.06 9.29
C ARG A 109 -24.43 0.32 9.83
N GLY A 110 -24.35 -0.24 11.04
CA GLY A 110 -25.39 -1.04 11.70
C GLY A 110 -26.79 -0.40 11.86
N ALA A 111 -26.95 0.90 11.61
CA ALA A 111 -28.24 1.60 11.63
C ALA A 111 -28.96 1.67 10.25
N ILE A 112 -28.39 1.08 9.19
CA ILE A 112 -29.00 1.11 7.85
C ILE A 112 -30.19 0.13 7.76
N ARG A 113 -31.35 0.62 7.31
CA ARG A 113 -32.47 -0.23 6.89
C ARG A 113 -32.03 -1.12 5.72
N ASP A 114 -32.21 -2.42 5.88
CA ASP A 114 -31.69 -3.47 5.00
C ASP A 114 -30.16 -3.41 4.84
N ILE A 115 -29.47 -3.79 5.91
CA ILE A 115 -28.01 -3.97 5.93
C ILE A 115 -27.58 -5.26 5.23
N GLU A 116 -28.40 -6.32 5.28
CA GLU A 116 -28.07 -7.63 4.69
C GLU A 116 -28.07 -7.58 3.16
N GLY A 117 -29.11 -7.01 2.54
CA GLY A 117 -29.19 -6.80 1.10
C GLY A 117 -28.02 -5.97 0.59
N LYS A 118 -27.75 -4.81 1.21
CA LYS A 118 -26.67 -3.90 0.81
C LYS A 118 -25.27 -4.46 1.05
N CYS A 119 -25.08 -5.24 2.12
CA CYS A 119 -23.84 -5.99 2.33
C CYS A 119 -23.64 -7.04 1.23
N SER A 120 -24.70 -7.73 0.82
CA SER A 120 -24.67 -8.68 -0.31
C SER A 120 -24.33 -7.97 -1.63
N GLU A 121 -25.02 -6.87 -1.95
CA GLU A 121 -24.76 -6.03 -3.13
C GLU A 121 -23.31 -5.55 -3.19
N LYS A 122 -22.80 -4.91 -2.13
CA LYS A 122 -21.43 -4.38 -2.10
C LYS A 122 -20.38 -5.51 -2.14
N LYS A 123 -20.67 -6.67 -1.55
CA LYS A 123 -19.81 -7.87 -1.72
C LYS A 123 -19.80 -8.32 -3.18
N ILE A 124 -20.94 -8.42 -3.85
CA ILE A 124 -21.01 -8.82 -5.28
C ILE A 124 -20.21 -7.84 -6.14
N GLU A 125 -20.33 -6.53 -5.91
CA GLU A 125 -19.53 -5.49 -6.57
C GLU A 125 -18.02 -5.70 -6.36
N ALA A 126 -17.59 -5.91 -5.11
CA ALA A 126 -16.20 -6.20 -4.75
C ALA A 126 -15.67 -7.49 -5.41
N TYR A 127 -16.46 -8.56 -5.44
CA TYR A 127 -16.14 -9.81 -6.16
C TYR A 127 -16.00 -9.56 -7.67
N THR A 128 -16.90 -8.77 -8.27
CA THR A 128 -16.84 -8.42 -9.70
C THR A 128 -15.60 -7.59 -10.06
N GLN A 129 -15.15 -6.69 -9.17
CA GLN A 129 -13.86 -6.01 -9.35
C GLN A 129 -12.68 -6.97 -9.19
N MET A 130 -12.65 -7.77 -8.12
CA MET A 130 -11.55 -8.67 -7.76
C MET A 130 -11.25 -9.72 -8.83
N PHE A 131 -12.28 -10.34 -9.41
CA PHE A 131 -12.16 -11.32 -10.49
C PHE A 131 -12.32 -10.69 -11.89
N GLY A 132 -12.42 -9.36 -11.95
CA GLY A 132 -12.54 -8.59 -13.18
C GLY A 132 -11.19 -8.46 -13.91
N LYS A 133 -11.22 -8.59 -15.24
CA LYS A 133 -10.02 -8.45 -16.10
C LYS A 133 -9.27 -7.12 -15.89
N ASP A 134 -9.99 -6.06 -15.54
CA ASP A 134 -9.41 -4.74 -15.31
C ASP A 134 -8.56 -4.67 -14.03
N PHE A 135 -8.92 -5.39 -12.96
CA PHE A 135 -8.08 -5.48 -11.75
C PHE A 135 -6.78 -6.20 -12.06
N HIS A 136 -6.86 -7.41 -12.65
CA HIS A 136 -5.67 -8.18 -13.03
C HIS A 136 -4.78 -7.43 -14.03
N ARG A 137 -5.32 -6.73 -15.03
CA ARG A 137 -4.53 -5.91 -15.96
C ARG A 137 -3.77 -4.78 -15.25
N ARG A 138 -4.40 -4.11 -14.27
CA ARG A 138 -3.77 -3.02 -13.48
C ARG A 138 -2.72 -3.57 -12.52
N TYR A 139 -3.01 -4.67 -11.84
CA TYR A 139 -2.07 -5.31 -10.91
C TYR A 139 -0.83 -5.85 -11.64
N ASN A 140 -1.02 -6.52 -12.79
CA ASN A 140 0.09 -6.98 -13.61
C ASN A 140 0.96 -5.81 -14.08
N LYS A 141 0.40 -4.66 -14.52
CA LYS A 141 1.22 -3.49 -14.87
C LYS A 141 2.12 -3.01 -13.71
N VAL A 142 1.66 -3.10 -12.46
CA VAL A 142 2.49 -2.78 -11.28
C VAL A 142 3.61 -3.82 -11.08
N LEU A 143 3.33 -5.11 -11.32
CA LEU A 143 4.36 -6.16 -11.29
C LEU A 143 5.37 -6.00 -12.43
N ASP A 144 4.91 -5.77 -13.66
CA ASP A 144 5.75 -5.65 -14.85
C ASP A 144 6.74 -4.50 -14.69
N LEU A 145 6.27 -3.32 -14.28
CA LEU A 145 7.12 -2.15 -14.04
C LEU A 145 8.11 -2.38 -12.88
N LEU A 146 7.68 -2.99 -11.77
CA LEU A 146 8.60 -3.23 -10.66
C LEU A 146 9.62 -4.32 -10.99
N VAL A 147 9.18 -5.50 -11.44
CA VAL A 147 10.05 -6.67 -11.64
C VAL A 147 10.89 -6.56 -12.92
N THR A 148 10.34 -6.00 -13.99
CA THR A 148 10.96 -6.04 -15.33
C THR A 148 11.55 -4.69 -15.77
N GLU A 149 11.04 -3.55 -15.31
CA GLU A 149 11.54 -2.22 -15.70
C GLU A 149 12.47 -1.57 -14.65
N LYS A 150 12.44 -2.03 -13.38
CA LYS A 150 13.21 -1.45 -12.26
C LYS A 150 14.18 -2.41 -11.56
N PHE A 151 14.12 -3.70 -11.86
CA PHE A 151 14.85 -4.77 -11.15
C PHE A 151 15.51 -5.81 -12.10
N ALA A 152 15.67 -5.46 -13.37
CA ALA A 152 16.28 -6.29 -14.43
C ALA A 152 17.68 -5.81 -14.83
#